data_AF-A0A5R9PZT2-F1
#
_entry.id   AF-A0A5R9PZT2-F1
#
_cell.length_a   1.000
_cell.length_b   1.000
_cell.length_c   1.000
_cell.angle_alpha   90.00
_cell.angle_beta   90.00
_cell.angle_gamma   90.00
#
_symmetry.space_group_name_H-M   'P 1'
#
loop_
_entity.id
_entity.type
_entity.pdbx_description
1 polymer ?
#
loop_
_entity_poly.entity_id
_entity_poly.type
_entity_poly.pdbx_seq_one_letter_code
_entity_poly.pdbx_strand_id
1 'polypeptide(L)'
;MNLYFRLILLLLKIKRNNEYKGLLDVSKIDFKVMPSDCDINMHLTNSRYLAFMDLARTWMTEEIGLFKVVMKRRWFPIVNATAITYIRDIKPLESFKVSTQLVGWDHKYFYIEQKFTTARGLHAIAYVRGVFKSKQGIVSVEDMLAAANYSGPAPVLSEEIEHWKAMLEAKKSNNKKGH
;
A
#
# COMPACT_ATOMS: atom_id res chain seq x y z
N MET A 1 -1.35 -3.48 18.57
CA MET A 1 -2.30 -2.39 18.89
C MET A 1 -2.66 -1.66 17.60
N ASN A 2 -3.93 -1.64 17.18
CA ASN A 2 -4.31 -1.09 15.86
C ASN A 2 -4.22 0.45 15.82
N LEU A 3 -3.92 1.01 14.65
CA LEU A 3 -3.74 2.46 14.45
C LEU A 3 -5.10 3.21 14.36
N TYR A 4 -6.10 2.81 15.13
CA TYR A 4 -7.48 3.32 14.99
C TYR A 4 -7.59 4.83 15.15
N PHE A 5 -6.86 5.44 16.09
CA PHE A 5 -6.83 6.89 16.22
C PHE A 5 -6.33 7.57 14.95
N ARG A 6 -5.23 7.07 14.37
CA ARG A 6 -4.69 7.58 13.10
C ARG A 6 -5.61 7.30 11.92
N LEU A 7 -6.33 6.18 11.93
CA LEU A 7 -7.35 5.88 10.92
C LEU A 7 -8.49 6.91 10.99
N ILE A 8 -8.97 7.26 12.19
CA ILE A 8 -10.00 8.29 12.36
C ILE A 8 -9.49 9.64 11.84
N LEU A 9 -8.26 10.03 12.21
CA LEU A 9 -7.63 11.26 11.69
C LEU A 9 -7.50 11.23 10.16
N LEU A 10 -7.14 10.09 9.59
CA LEU A 10 -7.07 9.90 8.15
C LEU A 10 -8.45 10.05 7.50
N LEU A 11 -9.51 9.47 8.06
CA LEU A 11 -10.87 9.62 7.55
C LEU A 11 -11.34 11.09 7.59
N LEU A 12 -10.96 11.84 8.63
CA LEU A 12 -11.21 13.28 8.70
C LEU A 12 -10.42 14.05 7.63
N LYS A 13 -9.17 13.66 7.37
CA LYS A 13 -8.35 14.24 6.29
C LYS A 13 -8.96 13.93 4.91
N ILE A 14 -9.42 12.71 4.68
CA ILE A 14 -10.12 12.26 3.46
C ILE A 14 -11.37 13.11 3.21
N LYS A 15 -12.20 13.35 4.24
CA LYS A 15 -13.39 14.21 4.11
C LYS A 15 -13.08 15.64 3.69
N ARG A 16 -11.87 16.13 3.99
CA ARG A 16 -11.41 17.48 3.67
C ARG A 16 -10.58 17.53 2.38
N ASN A 17 -10.33 16.40 1.73
CA ASN A 17 -9.52 16.35 0.52
C ASN A 17 -10.29 16.95 -0.67
N ASN A 18 -9.63 17.83 -1.40
CA ASN A 18 -10.12 18.48 -2.61
C ASN A 18 -9.11 18.40 -3.76
N GLU A 19 -7.95 17.77 -3.54
CA GLU A 19 -6.90 17.57 -4.53
C GLU A 19 -6.86 16.11 -4.95
N TYR A 20 -6.83 15.88 -6.26
CA TYR A 20 -6.80 14.54 -6.85
C TYR A 20 -5.60 14.41 -7.79
N LYS A 21 -5.06 13.20 -7.84
CA LYS A 21 -3.88 12.82 -8.62
C LYS A 21 -4.23 11.76 -9.65
N GLY A 22 -3.37 11.60 -10.65
CA GLY A 22 -3.46 10.51 -11.61
C GLY A 22 -3.25 9.15 -10.95
N LEU A 23 -3.76 8.09 -11.57
CA LEU A 23 -3.69 6.72 -11.05
C LEU A 23 -2.25 6.25 -10.76
N LEU A 24 -1.28 6.69 -11.57
CA LEU A 24 0.13 6.31 -11.48
C LEU A 24 0.99 7.33 -10.72
N ASP A 25 0.40 8.42 -10.24
CA ASP A 25 1.13 9.45 -9.50
C ASP A 25 1.51 8.97 -8.11
N VAL A 26 2.58 9.56 -7.57
CA VAL A 26 3.05 9.23 -6.22
C VAL A 26 2.19 9.94 -5.17
N SER A 27 1.47 9.15 -4.38
CA SER A 27 0.78 9.59 -3.16
C SER A 27 1.79 9.73 -2.02
N LYS A 28 1.66 10.78 -1.21
CA LYS A 28 2.56 11.05 -0.08
C LYS A 28 1.75 11.41 1.15
N ILE A 29 2.07 10.79 2.28
CA ILE A 29 1.48 11.13 3.57
C ILE A 29 2.55 11.13 4.67
N ASP A 30 2.51 12.14 5.52
CA ASP A 30 3.43 12.33 6.63
C ASP A 30 2.84 11.76 7.92
N PHE A 31 3.71 11.13 8.72
CA PHE A 31 3.40 10.59 10.03
C PHE A 31 4.49 10.97 11.02
N LYS A 32 4.15 10.88 12.31
CA LYS A 32 5.10 10.99 13.41
C LYS A 32 5.10 9.70 14.21
N VAL A 33 6.28 9.16 14.47
CA VAL A 33 6.46 7.98 15.34
C VAL A 33 6.16 8.38 16.77
N MET A 34 5.22 7.69 17.41
CA MET A 34 4.95 7.87 18.83
C MET A 34 5.70 6.79 19.63
N PRO A 35 6.00 7.01 20.91
CA PRO A 35 6.64 5.99 21.74
C PRO A 35 5.90 4.64 21.73
N SER A 36 4.56 4.66 21.60
CA SER A 36 3.71 3.47 21.49
C SER A 36 3.79 2.72 20.14
N ASP A 37 4.51 3.27 19.17
CA ASP A 37 4.84 2.61 17.91
C ASP A 37 6.23 1.95 17.95
N CYS A 38 6.99 2.14 19.03
CA CYS A 38 8.33 1.60 19.16
C CYS A 38 8.34 0.29 19.94
N ASP A 39 9.35 -0.54 19.71
CA ASP A 39 9.65 -1.70 20.54
C ASP A 39 10.62 -1.34 21.66
N ILE A 40 11.07 -2.36 22.40
CA ILE A 40 12.01 -2.22 23.52
C ILE A 40 13.34 -1.60 23.08
N ASN A 41 13.73 -1.76 21.82
CA ASN A 41 14.97 -1.20 21.26
C ASN A 41 14.80 0.27 20.82
N MET A 42 13.66 0.89 21.14
CA MET A 42 13.37 2.30 20.85
C MET A 42 13.52 2.62 19.35
N HIS A 43 12.95 1.75 18.51
CA HIS A 43 12.72 2.04 17.09
C HIS A 43 11.34 1.57 16.67
N LEU A 44 10.85 2.13 15.56
CA LEU A 44 9.60 1.71 14.95
C LEU A 44 9.58 0.19 14.74
N THR A 45 8.55 -0.49 15.26
CA THR A 45 8.50 -1.95 15.15
C THR A 45 8.27 -2.37 13.70
N ASN A 46 8.74 -3.56 13.31
CA ASN A 46 8.54 -4.09 11.96
C ASN A 46 7.05 -4.20 11.59
N SER A 47 6.19 -4.58 12.54
CA SER A 47 4.74 -4.64 12.31
C SER A 47 4.10 -3.27 12.08
N ARG A 48 4.69 -2.20 12.60
CA ARG A 48 4.19 -0.84 12.40
C ARG A 48 4.39 -0.34 10.98
N TYR A 49 5.48 -0.73 10.31
CA TYR A 49 5.65 -0.40 8.89
C TYR A 49 4.45 -0.87 8.07
N LEU A 50 4.02 -2.12 8.24
CA LEU A 50 2.85 -2.66 7.53
C LEU A 50 1.56 -1.91 7.88
N ALA A 51 1.37 -1.55 9.16
CA ALA A 51 0.20 -0.79 9.58
C ALA A 51 0.18 0.64 8.99
N PHE A 52 1.33 1.31 8.89
CA PHE A 52 1.43 2.62 8.24
C PHE A 52 1.25 2.53 6.73
N MET A 53 1.73 1.44 6.12
CA MET A 53 1.51 1.15 4.70
C MET A 53 0.02 1.05 4.36
N ASP A 54 -0.79 0.39 5.22
CA ASP A 54 -2.24 0.29 5.04
C ASP A 54 -2.90 1.68 5.04
N LEU A 55 -2.56 2.53 6.02
CA LEU A 55 -3.07 3.91 6.08
C LEU A 55 -2.68 4.72 4.84
N ALA A 56 -1.43 4.59 4.39
CA ALA A 56 -0.93 5.28 3.20
C ALA A 56 -1.63 4.81 1.93
N ARG A 57 -1.95 3.51 1.78
CA ARG A 57 -2.76 3.02 0.65
C ARG A 57 -4.21 3.49 0.73
N THR A 58 -4.78 3.62 1.92
CA THR A 58 -6.11 4.22 2.10
C THR A 58 -6.09 5.70 1.66
N TRP A 59 -5.05 6.45 2.02
CA TRP A 59 -4.88 7.83 1.55
C TRP A 59 -4.72 7.90 0.02
N MET A 60 -3.84 7.08 -0.56
CA MET A 60 -3.66 6.99 -2.02
C MET A 60 -4.99 6.72 -2.72
N THR A 61 -5.81 5.80 -2.20
CA THR A 61 -7.12 5.46 -2.76
C THR A 61 -8.07 6.67 -2.81
N GLU A 62 -7.99 7.59 -1.84
CA GLU A 62 -8.71 8.88 -1.91
C GLU A 62 -8.07 9.83 -2.91
N GLU A 63 -6.74 9.99 -2.90
CA GLU A 63 -6.06 10.92 -3.82
C GLU A 63 -6.28 10.55 -5.29
N ILE A 64 -6.47 9.28 -5.64
CA ILE A 64 -6.81 8.84 -7.01
C ILE A 64 -8.32 8.80 -7.28
N GLY A 65 -9.16 9.32 -6.36
CA GLY A 65 -10.61 9.43 -6.52
C GLY A 65 -11.41 8.13 -6.34
N LEU A 66 -10.76 7.03 -5.96
CA LEU A 66 -11.38 5.71 -5.85
C LEU A 66 -12.07 5.45 -4.53
N PHE A 67 -11.74 6.17 -3.45
CA PHE A 67 -12.21 5.85 -2.11
C PHE A 67 -13.74 5.83 -2.00
N LYS A 68 -14.43 6.85 -2.54
CA LYS A 68 -15.90 6.89 -2.57
C LYS A 68 -16.49 5.71 -3.36
N VAL A 69 -15.85 5.33 -4.47
CA VAL A 69 -16.29 4.20 -5.30
C VAL A 69 -16.13 2.89 -4.55
N VAL A 70 -14.96 2.66 -3.95
CA VAL A 70 -14.64 1.49 -3.11
C VAL A 70 -15.66 1.35 -1.98
N MET A 71 -15.98 2.44 -1.28
CA MET A 71 -16.98 2.42 -0.22
C MET A 71 -18.40 2.15 -0.73
N LYS A 72 -18.83 2.83 -1.81
CA LYS A 72 -20.18 2.67 -2.39
C LYS A 72 -20.40 1.25 -2.95
N ARG A 73 -19.40 0.71 -3.65
CA ARG A 73 -19.41 -0.64 -4.23
C ARG A 73 -19.05 -1.74 -3.24
N ARG A 74 -18.71 -1.37 -1.99
CA ARG A 74 -18.27 -2.30 -0.91
C ARG A 74 -17.12 -3.19 -1.38
N TRP A 75 -16.13 -2.57 -2.00
CA TRP A 75 -14.89 -3.24 -2.37
C TRP A 75 -13.95 -3.24 -1.16
N PHE A 76 -13.34 -4.38 -0.91
CA PHE A 76 -12.41 -4.58 0.20
C PHE A 76 -11.02 -4.85 -0.36
N PRO A 77 -10.00 -4.05 0.00
CA PRO A 77 -8.63 -4.33 -0.40
C PRO A 77 -8.14 -5.57 0.35
N ILE A 78 -7.58 -6.51 -0.38
CA ILE A 78 -6.95 -7.73 0.16
C ILE A 78 -5.50 -7.74 -0.28
N VAL A 79 -4.60 -7.70 0.69
CA VAL A 79 -3.17 -7.93 0.46
C VAL A 79 -2.94 -9.43 0.32
N ASN A 80 -2.38 -9.83 -0.82
CA ASN A 80 -2.02 -11.22 -1.06
C ASN A 80 -0.57 -11.52 -0.68
N ALA A 81 0.34 -10.59 -0.95
CA ALA A 81 1.75 -10.72 -0.56
C ALA A 81 2.36 -9.33 -0.33
N THR A 82 3.31 -9.27 0.59
CA THR A 82 4.15 -8.09 0.81
C THR A 82 5.61 -8.53 0.87
N ALA A 83 6.48 -7.82 0.17
CA ALA A 83 7.93 -7.87 0.35
C ALA A 83 8.37 -6.53 0.91
N ILE A 84 9.17 -6.53 1.97
CA ILE A 84 9.69 -5.32 2.58
C ILE A 84 11.16 -5.49 2.90
N THR A 85 11.94 -4.48 2.56
CA THR A 85 13.36 -4.36 2.87
C THR A 85 13.53 -3.22 3.86
N TYR A 86 14.05 -3.54 5.05
CA TYR A 86 14.40 -2.56 6.08
C TYR A 86 15.86 -2.16 5.89
N ILE A 87 16.10 -0.87 5.75
CA ILE A 87 17.42 -0.30 5.43
C ILE A 87 17.97 0.42 6.67
N ARG A 88 17.15 1.24 7.33
CA ARG A 88 17.50 2.00 8.53
C ARG A 88 16.31 2.11 9.47
N ASP A 89 16.59 2.23 10.75
CA ASP A 89 15.58 2.40 11.79
C ASP A 89 15.00 3.83 11.82
N ILE A 90 13.72 3.95 12.19
CA ILE A 90 13.07 5.25 12.43
C ILE A 90 12.92 5.40 13.95
N LYS A 91 13.42 6.51 14.49
CA LYS A 91 13.48 6.74 15.93
C LYS A 91 12.16 7.29 16.49
N PRO A 92 11.91 7.15 17.80
CA PRO A 92 10.76 7.76 18.45
C PRO A 92 10.71 9.27 18.20
N LEU A 93 9.50 9.81 18.05
CA LEU A 93 9.23 11.24 17.81
C LEU A 93 9.75 11.79 16.47
N GLU A 94 10.37 10.96 15.64
CA GLU A 94 10.79 11.32 14.29
C GLU A 94 9.58 11.40 13.36
N SER A 95 9.58 12.41 12.49
CA SER A 95 8.62 12.51 11.40
C SER A 95 9.14 11.76 10.18
N PHE A 96 8.27 11.00 9.54
CA PHE A 96 8.59 10.25 8.33
C PHE A 96 7.45 10.35 7.33
N LYS A 97 7.79 10.15 6.06
CA LYS A 97 6.89 10.20 4.94
C LYS A 97 6.79 8.83 4.30
N VAL A 98 5.56 8.40 4.03
CA VAL A 98 5.28 7.21 3.22
C VAL A 98 4.86 7.67 1.83
N SER A 99 5.71 7.40 0.85
CA SER A 99 5.36 7.53 -0.57
C SER A 99 4.72 6.23 -1.03
N THR A 100 3.59 6.28 -1.72
CA THR A 100 2.84 5.12 -2.22
C THR A 100 2.51 5.34 -3.69
N GLN A 101 2.82 4.37 -4.54
CA GLN A 101 2.58 4.47 -5.98
C GLN A 101 2.07 3.14 -6.52
N LEU A 102 1.02 3.17 -7.34
CA LEU A 102 0.65 2.03 -8.17
C LEU A 102 1.67 1.92 -9.31
N VAL A 103 2.49 0.87 -9.28
CA VAL A 103 3.60 0.67 -10.22
C VAL A 103 3.25 -0.28 -11.37
N GLY A 104 2.10 -0.93 -11.30
CA GLY A 104 1.55 -1.71 -12.41
C GLY A 104 0.55 -2.75 -11.95
N TRP A 105 0.12 -3.57 -12.90
CA TRP A 105 -0.87 -4.63 -12.68
C TRP A 105 -0.70 -5.73 -13.73
N ASP A 106 -1.20 -6.92 -13.41
CA ASP A 106 -1.38 -8.01 -14.37
C ASP A 106 -2.88 -8.32 -14.55
N HIS A 107 -3.23 -9.51 -15.02
CA HIS A 107 -4.63 -9.94 -15.21
C HIS A 107 -5.42 -10.10 -13.89
N LYS A 108 -4.75 -10.09 -12.73
CA LYS A 108 -5.35 -10.42 -11.44
C LYS A 108 -4.97 -9.47 -10.32
N TYR A 109 -3.73 -9.01 -10.27
CA TYR A 109 -3.16 -8.31 -9.14
C TYR A 109 -2.68 -6.90 -9.49
N PHE A 110 -2.79 -6.01 -8.52
CA PHE A 110 -2.12 -4.72 -8.50
C PHE A 110 -0.81 -4.81 -7.73
N TYR A 111 0.19 -4.07 -8.21
CA TYR A 111 1.49 -3.94 -7.61
C TYR A 111 1.70 -2.50 -7.16
N ILE A 112 1.94 -2.31 -5.86
CA ILE A 112 2.12 -1.00 -5.25
C ILE A 112 3.50 -0.97 -4.61
N GLU A 113 4.25 0.09 -4.90
CA GLU A 113 5.50 0.40 -4.21
C GLU A 113 5.22 1.37 -3.06
N GLN A 114 5.83 1.12 -1.89
CA GLN A 114 5.80 2.03 -0.75
C GLN A 114 7.21 2.29 -0.20
N LYS A 115 7.56 3.56 -0.04
CA LYS A 115 8.88 4.00 0.46
C LYS A 115 8.73 4.84 1.72
N PHE A 116 9.49 4.49 2.75
CA PHE A 116 9.57 5.21 4.02
C PHE A 116 10.80 6.09 4.02
N THR A 117 10.60 7.40 4.16
CA THR A 117 11.68 8.40 4.10
C THR A 117 11.61 9.36 5.28
N THR A 118 12.77 9.76 5.79
CA THR A 118 12.91 10.86 6.77
C THR A 118 13.87 11.90 6.20
N ALA A 119 14.21 12.93 6.97
CA ALA A 119 15.32 13.83 6.63
C ALA A 119 16.68 13.09 6.51
N ARG A 120 16.82 11.91 7.12
CA ARG A 120 18.03 11.07 7.07
C ARG A 120 18.08 10.14 5.85
N GLY A 121 17.08 10.18 4.98
CA GLY A 121 17.01 9.41 3.74
C GLY A 121 16.01 8.25 3.79
N LEU A 122 16.30 7.18 3.04
CA LEU A 122 15.43 6.01 2.88
C LEU A 122 15.60 5.03 4.05
N HIS A 123 14.48 4.60 4.62
CA HIS A 123 14.41 3.69 5.77
C HIS A 123 13.88 2.31 5.42
N ALA A 124 12.87 2.26 4.55
CA ALA A 124 12.32 1.01 4.06
C ALA A 124 11.73 1.20 2.67
N ILE A 125 11.79 0.13 1.89
CA ILE A 125 11.08 -0.01 0.61
C ILE A 125 10.26 -1.29 0.67
N ALA A 126 9.03 -1.24 0.17
CA ALA A 126 8.14 -2.37 0.16
C ALA A 126 7.35 -2.46 -1.14
N TYR A 127 7.10 -3.70 -1.57
CA TYR A 127 6.18 -4.04 -2.64
C TYR A 127 4.97 -4.75 -2.06
N VAL A 128 3.78 -4.32 -2.48
CA VAL A 128 2.50 -4.91 -2.09
C VAL A 128 1.81 -5.44 -3.32
N ARG A 129 1.43 -6.72 -3.28
CA ARG A 129 0.59 -7.38 -4.27
C ARG A 129 -0.80 -7.54 -3.68
N GLY A 130 -1.81 -6.97 -4.32
CA GLY A 130 -3.18 -6.97 -3.79
C GLY A 130 -4.27 -7.11 -4.84
N VAL A 131 -5.47 -7.39 -4.36
CA VAL A 131 -6.72 -7.40 -5.14
C VAL A 131 -7.80 -6.64 -4.41
N PHE A 132 -8.84 -6.21 -5.11
CA PHE A 132 -10.09 -5.81 -4.48
C PHE A 132 -11.08 -6.96 -4.52
N LYS A 133 -11.85 -7.15 -3.46
CA LYS A 133 -12.93 -8.14 -3.38
C LYS A 133 -14.26 -7.43 -3.15
N SER A 134 -15.28 -7.78 -3.92
CA SER A 134 -16.66 -7.38 -3.72
C SER A 134 -17.47 -8.53 -3.10
N LYS A 135 -18.77 -8.33 -2.92
CA LYS A 135 -19.67 -9.43 -2.52
C LYS A 135 -19.77 -10.54 -3.59
N GLN A 136 -19.55 -10.18 -4.85
CA GLN A 136 -19.68 -11.07 -6.01
C GLN A 136 -18.38 -11.83 -6.34
N GLY A 137 -17.24 -11.43 -5.77
CA GLY A 137 -15.97 -12.08 -6.03
C GLY A 137 -14.79 -11.13 -6.05
N ILE A 138 -13.71 -11.54 -6.71
CA ILE A 138 -12.56 -10.68 -6.98
C ILE A 138 -12.98 -9.63 -8.04
N VAL A 139 -12.70 -8.37 -7.77
CA VAL A 139 -12.91 -7.26 -8.72
C VAL A 139 -11.81 -7.35 -9.78
N SER A 140 -12.20 -7.31 -11.05
CA SER A 140 -11.25 -7.37 -12.15
C SER A 140 -10.39 -6.10 -12.21
N VAL A 141 -9.26 -6.19 -12.91
CA VAL A 141 -8.39 -5.03 -13.08
C VAL A 141 -9.07 -3.99 -13.96
N GLU A 142 -9.78 -4.42 -14.99
CA GLU A 142 -10.54 -3.59 -15.91
C GLU A 142 -11.61 -2.77 -15.18
N ASP A 143 -12.35 -3.38 -14.25
CA ASP A 143 -13.37 -2.68 -13.45
C ASP A 143 -12.76 -1.59 -12.58
N MET A 144 -11.56 -1.83 -12.05
CA MET A 144 -10.83 -0.87 -11.22
C MET A 144 -10.31 0.30 -12.08
N LEU A 145 -9.70 0.00 -13.23
CA LEU A 145 -9.19 1.03 -14.15
C LEU A 145 -10.34 1.90 -14.67
N ALA A 146 -11.48 1.29 -15.02
CA ALA A 146 -12.69 2.01 -15.40
C ALA A 146 -13.20 2.89 -14.26
N ALA A 147 -13.20 2.38 -13.01
CA ALA A 147 -13.56 3.19 -11.84
C ALA A 147 -12.59 4.35 -11.58
N ALA A 148 -11.33 4.21 -11.97
CA ALA A 148 -10.29 5.24 -11.87
C ALA A 148 -10.25 6.18 -13.08
N ASN A 149 -11.15 5.99 -14.07
CA ASN A 149 -11.14 6.70 -15.36
C ASN A 149 -9.76 6.62 -16.07
N TYR A 150 -9.08 5.49 -15.96
CA TYR A 150 -7.77 5.29 -16.58
C TYR A 150 -7.89 4.48 -17.88
N SER A 151 -7.36 5.04 -18.97
CA SER A 151 -7.35 4.43 -20.32
C SER A 151 -5.94 4.28 -20.91
N GLY A 152 -4.90 4.54 -20.12
CA GLY A 152 -3.51 4.39 -20.56
C GLY A 152 -3.05 2.93 -20.63
N PRO A 153 -1.85 2.67 -21.17
CA PRO A 153 -1.26 1.34 -21.15
C PRO A 153 -0.94 0.89 -19.72
N ALA A 154 -0.81 -0.43 -19.52
CA ALA A 154 -0.25 -0.96 -18.29
C ALA A 154 1.23 -0.55 -18.18
N PRO A 155 1.70 -0.07 -17.02
CA PRO A 155 3.11 0.17 -16.78
C PRO A 155 3.94 -1.11 -16.95
N VAL A 156 5.16 -0.97 -17.46
CA VAL A 156 6.14 -2.07 -17.46
C VAL A 156 6.63 -2.27 -16.02
N LEU A 157 6.42 -3.49 -15.50
CA LEU A 157 6.89 -3.85 -14.17
C LEU A 157 8.43 -3.93 -14.14
N SER A 158 9.03 -3.48 -13.04
CA SER A 158 10.48 -3.55 -12.85
C SER A 158 10.96 -5.00 -12.70
N GLU A 159 12.25 -5.23 -12.98
CA GLU A 159 12.88 -6.54 -12.78
C GLU A 159 12.72 -7.05 -11.34
N GLU A 160 12.77 -6.16 -10.34
CA GLU A 160 12.56 -6.51 -8.93
C GLU A 160 11.18 -7.12 -8.69
N ILE A 161 10.13 -6.57 -9.32
CA ILE A 161 8.76 -7.08 -9.21
C ILE A 161 8.61 -8.39 -9.98
N GLU A 162 9.23 -8.51 -11.15
CA GLU A 162 9.19 -9.75 -11.94
C GLU A 162 9.90 -10.92 -11.21
N HIS A 163 11.08 -10.68 -10.64
CA HIS A 163 11.76 -11.66 -9.78
C HIS A 163 10.91 -12.02 -8.55
N TRP A 164 10.27 -11.02 -7.94
CA TRP A 164 9.38 -11.26 -6.81
C TRP A 164 8.17 -12.11 -7.20
N LYS A 165 7.56 -11.86 -8.37
CA LYS A 165 6.47 -12.68 -8.92
C LYS A 165 6.90 -14.13 -9.14
N ALA A 166 8.07 -14.35 -9.74
CA ALA A 166 8.64 -15.69 -9.92
C ALA A 166 8.82 -16.42 -8.58
N MET A 167 9.34 -15.73 -7.56
CA MET A 167 9.45 -16.29 -6.20
C MET A 167 8.09 -16.68 -5.62
N LEU A 168 7.05 -15.86 -5.82
CA LEU A 168 5.69 -16.15 -5.33
C LEU A 168 5.07 -17.37 -6.02
N GLU A 169 5.30 -17.56 -7.32
CA GLU A 169 4.85 -18.77 -8.03
C GLU A 169 5.63 -20.02 -7.60
N ALA A 170 6.93 -19.90 -7.33
CA ALA A 170 7.71 -20.99 -6.74
C ALA A 170 7.19 -21.38 -5.35
N LYS A 171 6.90 -20.40 -4.48
CA LYS A 171 6.28 -20.64 -3.17
C LYS A 171 4.95 -21.38 -3.30
N LYS A 172 4.10 -20.97 -4.24
CA LYS A 172 2.81 -21.62 -4.49
C LYS A 172 2.99 -23.06 -4.99
N SER A 173 3.89 -23.29 -5.94
CA SER A 173 4.15 -24.62 -6.51
C SER A 173 4.73 -25.59 -5.48
N ASN A 174 5.67 -25.14 -4.65
CA ASN A 174 6.31 -25.98 -3.63
C ASN A 174 5.35 -26.37 -2.49
N ASN A 175 4.37 -25.52 -2.17
CA ASN A 175 3.43 -25.76 -1.07
C ASN A 175 2.08 -26.35 -1.53
N LYS A 176 1.88 -26.58 -2.84
CA LYS A 176 0.66 -27.23 -3.38
C LYS A 176 0.58 -28.73 -3.10
N LYS A 177 1.69 -29.38 -2.73
CA LYS A 177 1.77 -30.85 -2.48
C LYS A 177 1.44 -31.26 -1.03
N GLY A 178 0.87 -30.35 -0.22
CA GLY A 178 0.65 -30.56 1.22
C GLY A 178 -0.81 -30.61 1.68
N HIS A 179 -1.78 -30.81 0.77
CA HIS A 179 -3.19 -31.01 1.10
C HIS A 179 -3.73 -32.25 0.39
#